data_AF-A0AA39CCP7-F1
#
_entry.id   AF-A0AA39CCP7-F1
#
_cell.length_a   1.000
_cell.length_b   1.000
_cell.length_c   1.000
_cell.angle_alpha   90.00
_cell.angle_beta   90.00
_cell.angle_gamma   90.00
#
_symmetry.space_group_name_H-M   'P 1'
#
loop_
_entity.id
_entity.type
_entity.pdbx_description
1 polymer ?
#
loop_
_entity_poly.entity_id
_entity_poly.type
_entity_poly.pdbx_seq_one_letter_code
_entity_poly.pdbx_strand_id
1 'polypeptide(L)'
;MDLEFNPETIRSNMNRYLGYKLLLGADQANDVERSFRQEKMGRRSEKLKIFSMLGGIVVALAVVSLGLRFIIAESSPEQQAPFLKHCGTTAAEARSNNCTFDTISLAWTPPACYDVELSKEFFSVRKWEWFADVNLTKSVSKSELETGRLKTVYTSRESEETQCVYTLRKVHRAALKGAPIDGFSGHQEYSEYCQALLVEAIGRGGKDSVYADDKVHQAFESEVKFVHCGVENFEP
;
A
#
# COMPACT_ATOMS: atom_id res chain seq x y z
N MET A 1 1.59 16.06 -15.79
CA MET A 1 0.10 16.05 -15.70
C MET A 1 -0.18 16.16 -14.23
N ASP A 2 -0.27 17.40 -13.79
CA ASP A 2 0.24 17.75 -12.48
C ASP A 2 -0.97 17.90 -11.56
N LEU A 3 -1.04 17.08 -10.52
CA LEU A 3 -2.15 17.07 -9.56
C LEU A 3 -1.99 18.26 -8.61
N GLU A 4 -2.15 19.46 -9.16
CA GLU A 4 -2.19 20.71 -8.44
C GLU A 4 -3.25 20.63 -7.33
N PHE A 5 -2.84 20.88 -6.09
CA PHE A 5 -3.57 20.49 -4.89
C PHE A 5 -4.73 21.46 -4.59
N ASN A 6 -5.76 21.45 -5.44
CA ASN A 6 -6.93 22.31 -5.33
C ASN A 6 -7.97 21.71 -4.36
N PRO A 7 -8.21 22.31 -3.17
CA PRO A 7 -9.13 21.76 -2.18
C PRO A 7 -10.60 21.80 -2.62
N GLU A 8 -10.98 22.72 -3.50
CA GLU A 8 -12.35 22.81 -4.03
C GLU A 8 -12.61 21.72 -5.06
N THR A 9 -11.63 21.42 -5.92
CA THR A 9 -11.71 20.29 -6.87
C THR A 9 -11.81 18.96 -6.13
N ILE A 10 -11.00 18.74 -5.08
CA ILE A 10 -11.08 17.54 -4.24
C ILE A 10 -12.47 17.42 -3.61
N ARG A 11 -12.97 18.49 -2.98
CA ARG A 11 -14.32 18.54 -2.37
C ARG A 11 -15.43 18.25 -3.38
N SER A 12 -15.36 18.86 -4.57
CA SER A 12 -16.34 18.66 -5.65
C SER A 12 -16.36 17.21 -6.15
N ASN A 13 -15.19 16.58 -6.27
CA ASN A 13 -15.07 15.18 -6.67
C ASN A 13 -15.58 14.22 -5.58
N MET A 14 -15.25 14.44 -4.30
CA MET A 14 -15.79 13.64 -3.19
C MET A 14 -17.32 13.70 -3.15
N ASN A 15 -17.90 14.90 -3.32
CA ASN A 15 -19.35 15.08 -3.40
C ASN A 15 -19.99 14.31 -4.57
N ARG A 16 -19.30 14.19 -5.71
CA ARG A 16 -19.80 13.51 -6.91
C ARG A 16 -19.68 11.99 -6.84
N TYR A 17 -18.58 11.46 -6.35
CA TYR A 17 -18.26 10.03 -6.45
C TYR A 17 -18.61 9.22 -5.20
N LEU A 18 -18.56 9.82 -4.00
CA LEU A 18 -18.79 9.10 -2.74
C LEU A 18 -20.15 9.41 -2.11
N GLY A 19 -20.94 10.33 -2.69
CA GLY A 19 -22.17 10.85 -2.08
C GLY A 19 -21.95 11.66 -0.79
N TYR A 20 -20.70 11.79 -0.35
CA TYR A 20 -20.30 12.56 0.83
C TYR A 20 -20.64 14.03 0.62
N LYS A 21 -21.44 14.62 1.52
CA LYS A 21 -21.62 16.06 1.59
C LYS A 21 -21.12 16.51 2.96
N LEU A 22 -20.11 17.36 3.01
CA LEU A 22 -19.76 18.08 4.24
C LEU A 22 -20.95 18.95 4.63
N LEU A 23 -21.72 18.48 5.62
CA LEU A 23 -22.78 19.27 6.23
C LEU A 23 -22.13 20.34 7.11
N LEU A 24 -22.62 21.58 7.01
CA LEU A 24 -22.35 22.58 8.04
C LEU A 24 -22.99 22.08 9.34
N GLY A 25 -22.25 22.17 10.45
CA GLY A 25 -22.56 21.44 11.68
C GLY A 25 -23.99 21.63 12.17
N ALA A 26 -24.70 20.51 12.34
CA ALA A 26 -26.04 20.42 12.89
C ALA A 26 -26.16 19.12 13.71
N ASP A 27 -26.98 19.14 14.75
CA ASP A 27 -27.12 18.06 15.72
C ASP A 27 -27.92 16.83 15.21
N GLN A 28 -28.13 15.88 16.11
CA GLN A 28 -28.49 14.47 15.85
C GLN A 28 -29.64 14.19 14.86
N ALA A 29 -29.29 13.35 13.88
CA ALA A 29 -29.97 12.10 13.49
C ALA A 29 -31.51 11.99 13.48
N ASN A 30 -32.05 11.67 12.29
CA ASN A 30 -33.22 10.81 12.00
C ASN A 30 -33.48 10.84 10.46
N ASP A 31 -34.03 9.83 9.78
CA ASP A 31 -34.44 8.45 10.11
C ASP A 31 -34.63 7.64 8.78
N VAL A 32 -34.74 6.30 8.84
CA VAL A 32 -35.24 5.31 7.83
C VAL A 32 -34.63 5.32 6.40
N GLU A 33 -34.79 4.33 5.49
CA GLU A 33 -35.42 2.98 5.44
C GLU A 33 -34.59 2.12 4.43
N ARG A 34 -34.86 0.87 3.96
CA ARG A 34 -35.96 -0.12 3.98
C ARG A 34 -35.37 -1.55 3.81
N SER A 35 -36.10 -2.60 4.20
CA SER A 35 -35.72 -4.01 4.01
C SER A 35 -35.86 -4.52 2.57
N PHE A 36 -35.02 -5.50 2.19
CA PHE A 36 -35.12 -6.20 0.89
C PHE A 36 -36.00 -7.47 0.97
N ARG A 37 -36.83 -7.66 -0.06
CA ARG A 37 -37.81 -8.74 -0.18
C ARG A 37 -37.22 -9.90 -1.00
N GLN A 38 -37.15 -11.11 -0.43
CA GLN A 38 -36.81 -12.31 -1.18
C GLN A 38 -38.05 -13.12 -1.60
N GLU A 39 -38.20 -13.27 -2.91
CA GLU A 39 -39.01 -14.28 -3.61
C GLU A 39 -38.26 -14.64 -4.90
N LYS A 40 -38.36 -15.82 -5.51
CA LYS A 40 -38.89 -17.14 -5.10
C LYS A 40 -38.49 -18.10 -6.23
N MET A 41 -37.74 -19.18 -5.97
CA MET A 41 -37.24 -20.06 -7.05
C MET A 41 -38.02 -21.39 -7.14
N GLY A 42 -38.36 -21.78 -8.38
CA GLY A 42 -39.46 -22.71 -8.65
C GLY A 42 -39.11 -24.20 -8.77
N ARG A 43 -40.04 -25.02 -8.25
CA ARG A 43 -40.21 -26.48 -8.43
C ARG A 43 -39.69 -27.06 -9.76
N ARG A 44 -38.61 -27.85 -9.70
CA ARG A 44 -37.99 -28.59 -10.83
C ARG A 44 -38.80 -29.86 -11.16
N SER A 45 -38.78 -30.32 -12.42
CA SER A 45 -39.62 -31.45 -12.91
C SER A 45 -38.87 -32.48 -13.77
N GLU A 46 -39.41 -33.71 -13.78
CA GLU A 46 -39.01 -34.97 -14.43
C GLU A 46 -38.54 -34.90 -15.91
N LYS A 47 -37.39 -34.27 -16.18
CA LYS A 47 -36.60 -34.50 -17.42
C LYS A 47 -35.10 -34.78 -17.16
N LEU A 48 -34.73 -35.06 -15.92
CA LEU A 48 -33.33 -35.07 -15.47
C LEU A 48 -32.52 -36.33 -15.87
N LYS A 49 -33.21 -37.45 -16.20
CA LYS A 49 -32.58 -38.77 -16.36
C LYS A 49 -31.80 -38.95 -17.68
N ILE A 50 -32.17 -38.24 -18.76
CA ILE A 50 -31.50 -38.36 -20.07
C ILE A 50 -30.27 -37.44 -20.16
N PHE A 51 -30.36 -36.19 -19.69
CA PHE A 51 -29.24 -35.25 -19.68
C PHE A 51 -28.06 -35.69 -18.79
N SER A 52 -28.30 -36.55 -17.81
CA SER A 52 -27.26 -37.08 -16.91
C SER A 52 -26.12 -37.79 -17.65
N MET A 53 -26.45 -38.64 -18.65
CA MET A 53 -25.46 -39.49 -19.33
C MET A 53 -24.54 -38.69 -20.26
N LEU A 54 -25.07 -37.75 -21.04
CA LEU A 54 -24.25 -36.83 -21.84
C LEU A 54 -23.45 -35.87 -20.94
N GLY A 55 -24.06 -35.38 -19.86
CA GLY A 55 -23.39 -34.52 -18.89
C GLY A 55 -22.14 -35.17 -18.29
N GLY A 56 -22.21 -36.45 -17.92
CA GLY A 56 -21.07 -37.20 -17.39
C GLY A 56 -19.88 -37.26 -18.35
N ILE A 57 -20.10 -37.44 -19.65
CA ILE A 57 -19.03 -37.48 -20.66
C ILE A 57 -18.40 -36.09 -20.85
N VAL A 58 -19.22 -35.03 -20.90
CA VAL A 58 -18.72 -33.64 -21.00
C VAL A 58 -17.91 -33.26 -19.76
N VAL A 59 -18.35 -33.65 -18.56
CA VAL A 59 -17.63 -33.43 -17.30
C VAL A 59 -16.31 -34.22 -17.28
N ALA A 60 -16.30 -35.48 -17.70
CA ALA A 60 -15.07 -36.28 -17.75
C ALA A 60 -14.03 -35.68 -18.72
N LEU A 61 -14.44 -35.25 -19.91
CA LEU A 61 -13.56 -34.57 -20.87
C LEU A 61 -13.06 -33.22 -20.35
N ALA A 62 -13.93 -32.45 -19.66
CA ALA A 62 -13.52 -31.21 -19.00
C ALA A 62 -12.46 -31.47 -17.92
N VAL A 63 -12.68 -32.45 -17.03
CA VAL A 63 -11.74 -32.85 -15.97
C VAL A 63 -10.40 -33.32 -16.54
N VAL A 64 -10.40 -34.12 -17.62
CA VAL A 64 -9.15 -34.52 -18.30
C VAL A 64 -8.43 -33.30 -18.90
N SER A 65 -9.17 -32.36 -19.52
CA SER A 65 -8.57 -31.14 -20.07
C SER A 65 -8.00 -30.20 -19.00
N LEU A 66 -8.63 -30.16 -17.81
CA LEU A 66 -8.13 -29.45 -16.62
C LEU A 66 -6.90 -30.14 -16.05
N GLY A 67 -6.89 -31.46 -15.95
CA GLY A 67 -5.73 -32.25 -15.49
C GLY A 67 -4.50 -32.06 -16.37
N LEU A 68 -4.66 -32.11 -17.70
CA LEU A 68 -3.55 -31.78 -18.62
C LEU A 68 -3.07 -30.33 -18.45
N ARG A 69 -3.97 -29.37 -18.25
CA ARG A 69 -3.60 -27.96 -18.02
C ARG A 69 -2.83 -27.79 -16.71
N PHE A 70 -3.21 -28.49 -15.64
CA PHE A 70 -2.45 -28.50 -14.38
C PHE A 70 -1.03 -29.05 -14.58
N ILE A 71 -0.88 -30.22 -15.20
CA ILE A 71 0.44 -30.82 -15.46
C ILE A 71 1.35 -29.91 -16.32
N ILE A 72 0.77 -29.17 -17.27
CA ILE A 72 1.51 -28.20 -18.11
C ILE A 72 1.85 -26.91 -17.33
N ALA A 73 1.02 -26.49 -16.37
CA ALA A 73 1.31 -25.35 -15.51
C ALA A 73 2.43 -25.66 -14.49
N GLU A 74 2.33 -26.82 -13.82
CA GLU A 74 3.28 -27.30 -12.81
C GLU A 74 4.72 -27.52 -13.35
N SER A 75 4.85 -27.72 -14.67
CA SER A 75 6.12 -28.00 -15.35
C SER A 75 6.79 -26.79 -16.00
N SER A 76 6.20 -25.59 -15.89
CA SER A 76 6.92 -24.36 -16.18
C SER A 76 7.88 -24.06 -15.02
N PRO A 77 9.20 -23.92 -15.23
CA PRO A 77 10.08 -23.46 -14.16
C PRO A 77 9.63 -22.07 -13.72
N GLU A 78 9.54 -21.87 -12.40
CA GLU A 78 9.08 -20.61 -11.81
C GLU A 78 10.14 -19.52 -11.98
N GLN A 79 10.18 -18.95 -13.18
CA GLN A 79 11.08 -17.87 -13.52
C GLN A 79 10.51 -16.58 -12.95
N GLN A 80 10.76 -16.40 -11.64
CA GLN A 80 10.21 -15.37 -10.77
C GLN A 80 10.19 -14.01 -11.49
N ALA A 81 8.97 -13.47 -11.67
CA ALA A 81 8.71 -12.43 -12.65
C ALA A 81 9.67 -11.24 -12.47
N PRO A 82 10.26 -10.65 -13.55
CA PRO A 82 11.45 -9.79 -13.43
C PRO A 82 11.32 -8.56 -12.51
N PHE A 83 10.11 -8.16 -12.12
CA PHE A 83 9.87 -7.11 -11.13
C PHE A 83 10.13 -7.54 -9.68
N LEU A 84 10.04 -8.83 -9.35
CA LEU A 84 10.23 -9.39 -8.00
C LEU A 84 11.70 -9.40 -7.53
N LYS A 85 12.64 -9.03 -8.41
CA LYS A 85 14.08 -9.05 -8.12
C LYS A 85 14.43 -8.21 -6.88
N HIS A 86 14.97 -8.88 -5.86
CA HIS A 86 15.30 -8.25 -4.57
C HIS A 86 16.49 -7.28 -4.67
N CYS A 87 16.52 -6.26 -3.79
CA CYS A 87 17.60 -5.26 -3.75
C CYS A 87 18.85 -5.69 -2.96
N GLY A 88 18.94 -6.95 -2.54
CA GLY A 88 20.05 -7.45 -1.72
C GLY A 88 19.96 -6.96 -0.26
N THR A 89 21.11 -6.75 0.37
CA THR A 89 21.26 -6.34 1.79
C THR A 89 22.18 -5.14 1.97
N THR A 90 22.81 -4.67 0.89
CA THR A 90 23.74 -3.53 0.89
C THR A 90 23.43 -2.59 -0.27
N ALA A 91 23.75 -1.30 -0.11
CA ALA A 91 23.57 -0.34 -1.21
C ALA A 91 24.47 -0.65 -2.43
N ALA A 92 25.53 -1.44 -2.27
CA ALA A 92 26.33 -1.93 -3.39
C ALA A 92 25.54 -2.95 -4.23
N GLU A 93 24.93 -3.94 -3.58
CA GLU A 93 24.04 -4.93 -4.21
C GLU A 93 22.80 -4.26 -4.81
N ALA A 94 22.17 -3.32 -4.10
CA ALA A 94 21.00 -2.61 -4.59
C ALA A 94 21.26 -1.86 -5.90
N ARG A 95 22.38 -1.12 -5.99
CA ARG A 95 22.80 -0.46 -7.24
C ARG A 95 23.15 -1.48 -8.33
N SER A 96 23.85 -2.57 -7.99
CA SER A 96 24.13 -3.67 -8.92
C SER A 96 22.86 -4.38 -9.42
N ASN A 97 21.79 -4.35 -8.63
CA ASN A 97 20.48 -4.89 -8.99
C ASN A 97 19.56 -3.88 -9.68
N ASN A 98 20.04 -2.65 -9.92
CA ASN A 98 19.30 -1.54 -10.52
C ASN A 98 18.09 -1.10 -9.68
N CYS A 99 18.17 -1.21 -8.34
CA CYS A 99 17.19 -0.63 -7.43
C CYS A 99 17.44 0.87 -7.21
N THR A 100 16.34 1.62 -7.01
CA THR A 100 16.36 3.04 -6.68
C THR A 100 16.19 3.21 -5.17
N PHE A 101 16.88 4.19 -4.57
CA PHE A 101 16.60 4.57 -3.18
C PHE A 101 15.33 5.44 -3.12
N ASP A 102 14.24 4.89 -2.60
CA ASP A 102 13.00 5.62 -2.38
C ASP A 102 13.01 6.26 -0.99
N THR A 103 13.13 7.58 -0.97
CA THR A 103 13.14 8.36 0.28
C THR A 103 11.78 8.47 0.95
N ILE A 104 10.69 8.00 0.31
CA ILE A 104 9.39 7.85 0.99
C ILE A 104 9.44 6.63 1.91
N SER A 105 9.91 5.48 1.42
CA SER A 105 10.04 4.25 2.23
C SER A 105 11.36 4.11 3.00
N LEU A 106 12.30 5.05 2.79
CA LEU A 106 13.71 4.96 3.20
C LEU A 106 14.36 3.62 2.80
N ALA A 107 13.95 3.09 1.65
CA ALA A 107 14.30 1.75 1.20
C ALA A 107 14.92 1.76 -0.19
N TRP A 108 15.83 0.81 -0.44
CA TRP A 108 16.19 0.41 -1.79
C TRP A 108 15.04 -0.41 -2.38
N THR A 109 14.41 0.10 -3.43
CA THR A 109 13.18 -0.43 -4.02
C THR A 109 13.39 -0.81 -5.49
N PRO A 110 12.85 -1.96 -5.97
CA PRO A 110 12.94 -2.34 -7.38
C PRO A 110 12.18 -1.34 -8.28
N PRO A 111 12.66 -1.02 -9.50
CA PRO A 111 12.05 0.04 -10.34
C PRO A 111 10.56 -0.16 -10.65
N ALA A 112 10.08 -1.40 -10.68
CA ALA A 112 8.67 -1.72 -10.91
C ALA A 112 7.72 -1.28 -9.77
N CYS A 113 8.25 -1.12 -8.55
CA CYS A 113 7.53 -0.68 -7.36
C CYS A 113 7.85 0.79 -6.96
N TYR A 114 8.69 1.49 -7.72
CA TYR A 114 9.09 2.87 -7.42
C TYR A 114 8.23 3.90 -8.20
N ASP A 115 7.34 4.61 -7.50
CA ASP A 115 6.54 5.69 -8.09
C ASP A 115 7.36 7.00 -8.13
N VAL A 116 8.20 7.11 -9.16
CA VAL A 116 9.08 8.27 -9.38
C VAL A 116 8.33 9.61 -9.42
N GLU A 117 7.10 9.65 -9.92
CA GLU A 117 6.29 10.88 -9.92
C GLU A 117 5.80 11.23 -8.51
N LEU A 118 5.40 10.24 -7.70
CA LEU A 118 5.05 10.46 -6.30
C LEU A 118 6.26 10.91 -5.47
N SER A 119 7.44 10.39 -5.78
CA SER A 119 8.70 10.81 -5.16
C SER A 119 9.03 12.27 -5.49
N LYS A 120 8.82 12.72 -6.74
CA LYS A 120 8.91 14.15 -7.11
C LYS A 120 7.88 15.01 -6.37
N GLU A 121 6.63 14.55 -6.29
CA GLU A 121 5.56 15.24 -5.54
C GLU A 121 5.96 15.43 -4.06
N PHE A 122 6.50 14.38 -3.42
CA PHE A 122 6.98 14.43 -2.04
C PHE A 122 8.05 15.53 -1.84
N PHE A 123 9.05 15.60 -2.72
CA PHE A 123 10.08 16.66 -2.69
C PHE A 123 9.57 18.05 -3.07
N SER A 124 8.40 18.17 -3.70
CA SER A 124 7.80 19.47 -4.04
C SER A 124 7.07 20.13 -2.87
N VAL A 125 6.59 19.34 -1.90
CA VAL A 125 5.89 19.84 -0.69
C VAL A 125 6.84 20.53 0.28
N ARG A 126 8.02 19.95 0.54
CA ARG A 126 9.04 20.53 1.42
C ARG A 126 10.44 19.99 1.12
N LYS A 127 11.45 20.74 1.57
CA LYS A 127 12.79 20.19 1.86
C LYS A 127 12.69 19.30 3.10
N TRP A 128 12.78 17.98 2.90
CA TRP A 128 12.84 17.02 4.00
C TRP A 128 14.23 17.01 4.64
N GLU A 129 14.26 16.79 5.95
CA GLU A 129 15.47 16.76 6.76
C GLU A 129 15.56 15.43 7.51
N TRP A 130 16.75 14.86 7.53
CA TRP A 130 17.09 13.64 8.26
C TRP A 130 18.27 13.91 9.16
N PHE A 131 18.40 13.16 10.24
CA PHE A 131 19.41 13.41 11.26
C PHE A 131 20.13 12.12 11.70
N ALA A 132 21.38 12.26 12.14
CA ALA A 132 22.21 11.17 12.67
C ALA A 132 22.15 11.07 14.21
N ASP A 133 21.19 11.74 14.85
CA ASP A 133 20.94 11.66 16.29
C ASP A 133 19.49 11.96 16.67
N VAL A 134 19.03 11.37 17.77
CA VAL A 134 17.68 11.49 18.34
C VAL A 134 17.30 12.91 18.78
N ASN A 135 18.26 13.84 18.96
CA ASN A 135 17.97 15.23 19.28
C ASN A 135 17.74 16.10 18.03
N LEU A 136 17.81 15.51 16.83
CA LEU A 136 17.65 16.19 15.54
C LEU A 136 18.66 17.35 15.35
N THR A 137 19.94 17.13 15.70
CA THR A 137 20.99 18.18 15.64
C THR A 137 22.00 17.97 14.52
N LYS A 138 22.27 16.72 14.13
CA LYS A 138 23.25 16.33 13.12
C LYS A 138 22.56 16.08 11.78
N SER A 139 22.25 17.14 11.04
CA SER A 139 21.61 17.05 9.73
C SER A 139 22.39 16.16 8.76
N VAL A 140 21.67 15.30 8.03
CA VAL A 140 22.15 14.33 7.05
C VAL A 140 21.68 14.74 5.66
N SER A 141 22.59 14.76 4.69
CA SER A 141 22.23 15.09 3.30
C SER A 141 21.54 13.93 2.59
N LYS A 142 20.61 14.21 1.66
CA LYS A 142 19.99 13.16 0.81
C LYS A 142 21.05 12.29 0.11
N SER A 143 22.10 12.91 -0.42
CA SER A 143 23.26 12.24 -1.02
C SER A 143 23.99 11.29 -0.07
N GLU A 144 23.93 11.54 1.23
CA GLU A 144 24.56 10.70 2.26
C GLU A 144 23.69 9.49 2.62
N LEU A 145 22.36 9.64 2.68
CA LEU A 145 21.41 8.51 2.71
C LEU A 145 21.69 7.56 1.55
N GLU A 146 21.75 8.11 0.34
CA GLU A 146 21.98 7.39 -0.91
C GLU A 146 23.37 6.73 -0.99
N THR A 147 24.30 6.98 -0.06
CA THR A 147 25.53 6.17 0.07
C THR A 147 25.25 4.77 0.60
N GLY A 148 24.24 4.60 1.46
CA GLY A 148 24.00 3.38 2.23
C GLY A 148 25.01 3.13 3.36
N ARG A 149 25.71 4.17 3.83
CA ARG A 149 26.59 4.08 5.02
C ARG A 149 25.81 4.19 6.33
N LEU A 150 24.72 4.94 6.32
CA LEU A 150 23.79 5.06 7.42
C LEU A 150 22.82 3.87 7.38
N LYS A 151 22.77 3.10 8.48
CA LYS A 151 21.76 2.05 8.68
C LYS A 151 20.45 2.59 9.25
N THR A 152 20.54 3.69 9.98
CA THR A 152 19.48 4.26 10.81
C THR A 152 19.55 5.77 10.68
N VAL A 153 18.39 6.42 10.59
CA VAL A 153 18.26 7.88 10.55
C VAL A 153 17.06 8.34 11.38
N TYR A 154 17.12 9.58 11.83
CA TYR A 154 16.07 10.20 12.63
C TYR A 154 15.28 11.23 11.80
N THR A 155 13.95 11.18 11.91
CA THR A 155 12.99 12.09 11.26
C THR A 155 12.22 12.89 12.30
N SER A 156 11.67 14.05 11.91
CA SER A 156 10.71 14.78 12.73
C SER A 156 9.30 14.18 12.61
N ARG A 157 8.48 14.32 13.65
CA ARG A 157 7.06 13.90 13.65
C ARG A 157 6.29 14.30 12.37
N GLU A 158 6.45 15.54 11.92
CA GLU A 158 5.81 16.06 10.69
C GLU A 158 6.29 15.36 9.41
N SER A 159 7.56 14.94 9.37
CA SER A 159 8.10 14.16 8.25
C SER A 159 7.49 12.75 8.22
N GLU A 160 7.32 12.14 9.39
CA GLU A 160 6.74 10.81 9.57
C GLU A 160 5.23 10.78 9.27
N GLU A 161 4.48 11.76 9.78
CA GLU A 161 3.06 11.97 9.45
C GLU A 161 2.88 12.18 7.93
N THR A 162 3.79 12.93 7.29
CA THR A 162 3.76 13.08 5.82
C THR A 162 4.16 11.79 5.10
N GLN A 163 5.12 11.02 5.61
CA GLN A 163 5.52 9.71 5.08
C GLN A 163 4.32 8.76 5.04
N CYS A 164 3.55 8.70 6.12
CA CYS A 164 2.32 7.91 6.20
C CYS A 164 1.28 8.31 5.15
N VAL A 165 1.02 9.62 4.99
CA VAL A 165 0.12 10.13 3.93
C VAL A 165 0.65 9.75 2.54
N TYR A 166 1.96 9.84 2.29
CA TYR A 166 2.54 9.51 1.00
C TYR A 166 2.58 8.01 0.70
N THR A 167 2.80 7.15 1.70
CA THR A 167 2.69 5.69 1.55
C THR A 167 1.26 5.29 1.19
N LEU A 168 0.23 5.84 1.84
CA LEU A 168 -1.17 5.63 1.45
C LEU A 168 -1.45 6.07 0.00
N ARG A 169 -0.88 7.21 -0.43
CA ARG A 169 -0.94 7.65 -1.85
C ARG A 169 -0.22 6.68 -2.79
N LYS A 170 0.89 6.05 -2.37
CA LYS A 170 1.64 5.05 -3.15
C LYS A 170 0.81 3.79 -3.39
N VAL A 171 0.19 3.23 -2.34
CA VAL A 171 -0.71 2.07 -2.43
C VAL A 171 -1.87 2.35 -3.38
N HIS A 172 -2.57 3.49 -3.20
CA HIS A 172 -3.68 3.87 -4.07
C HIS A 172 -3.27 4.06 -5.55
N ARG A 173 -2.09 4.65 -5.80
CA ARG A 173 -1.55 4.82 -7.16
C ARG A 173 -1.12 3.49 -7.78
N ALA A 174 -0.55 2.57 -7.01
CA ALA A 174 -0.22 1.23 -7.48
C ALA A 174 -1.49 0.48 -7.92
N ALA A 175 -2.53 0.48 -7.07
CA ALA A 175 -3.84 -0.12 -7.37
C ALA A 175 -4.48 0.46 -8.64
N LEU A 176 -4.52 1.79 -8.81
CA LEU A 176 -5.06 2.43 -10.02
C LEU A 176 -4.25 2.15 -11.30
N LYS A 177 -2.95 1.86 -11.19
CA LYS A 177 -2.07 1.53 -12.31
C LYS A 177 -2.05 0.03 -12.66
N GLY A 178 -2.58 -0.84 -11.79
CA GLY A 178 -2.28 -2.27 -11.83
C GLY A 178 -0.80 -2.59 -11.60
N ALA A 179 -0.07 -1.70 -10.93
CA ALA A 179 1.35 -1.85 -10.64
C ALA A 179 1.56 -2.56 -9.30
N PRO A 180 2.66 -3.32 -9.13
CA PRO A 180 3.01 -3.89 -7.84
C PRO A 180 3.39 -2.79 -6.82
N ILE A 181 3.18 -3.08 -5.54
CA ILE A 181 3.63 -2.27 -4.40
C ILE A 181 4.82 -2.96 -3.74
N ASP A 182 5.74 -2.21 -3.14
CA ASP A 182 6.86 -2.78 -2.38
C ASP A 182 6.40 -3.30 -1.01
N GLY A 183 7.16 -4.24 -0.44
CA GLY A 183 6.82 -4.87 0.82
C GLY A 183 6.71 -3.94 2.03
N PHE A 184 7.38 -2.77 2.03
CA PHE A 184 7.23 -1.78 3.10
C PHE A 184 5.89 -1.05 2.97
N SER A 185 5.61 -0.46 1.80
CA SER A 185 4.38 0.30 1.58
C SER A 185 3.13 -0.59 1.50
N GLY A 186 3.28 -1.90 1.26
CA GLY A 186 2.20 -2.88 1.28
C GLY A 186 1.95 -3.57 2.62
N HIS A 187 2.75 -3.34 3.66
CA HIS A 187 2.62 -4.05 4.95
C HIS A 187 1.38 -3.60 5.73
N GLN A 188 0.67 -4.55 6.35
CA GLN A 188 -0.52 -4.25 7.17
C GLN A 188 -0.14 -3.44 8.41
N GLU A 189 0.85 -3.87 9.17
CA GLU A 189 1.31 -3.27 10.42
C GLU A 189 1.84 -1.85 10.23
N TYR A 190 2.50 -1.55 9.09
CA TYR A 190 2.87 -0.17 8.76
C TYR A 190 1.64 0.69 8.42
N SER A 191 0.62 0.10 7.77
CA SER A 191 -0.66 0.77 7.53
C SER A 191 -1.43 1.02 8.84
N GLU A 192 -1.36 0.13 9.82
CA GLU A 192 -1.97 0.27 11.15
C GLU A 192 -1.24 1.31 12.01
N TYR A 193 0.10 1.28 12.02
CA TYR A 193 0.95 2.32 12.61
C TYR A 193 0.58 3.72 12.09
N CYS A 194 0.50 3.88 10.77
CA CYS A 194 0.15 5.15 10.15
C CYS A 194 -1.28 5.60 10.44
N GLN A 195 -2.22 4.66 10.64
CA GLN A 195 -3.58 5.01 11.10
C GLN A 195 -3.56 5.56 12.53
N ALA A 196 -2.80 4.94 13.45
CA ALA A 196 -2.67 5.43 14.82
C ALA A 196 -2.05 6.84 14.86
N LEU A 197 -0.88 7.03 14.22
CA LEU A 197 -0.16 8.30 14.19
C LEU A 197 -1.02 9.45 13.62
N LEU A 198 -1.74 9.21 12.53
CA LEU A 198 -2.60 10.23 11.90
C LEU A 198 -3.89 10.51 12.70
N VAL A 199 -4.39 9.56 13.50
CA VAL A 199 -5.52 9.78 14.43
C VAL A 199 -5.09 10.57 15.66
N GLU A 200 -3.87 10.33 16.17
CA GLU A 200 -3.25 11.12 17.23
C GLU A 200 -3.00 12.57 16.76
N ALA A 201 -2.47 12.76 15.55
CA ALA A 201 -2.20 14.08 14.96
C ALA A 201 -3.44 15.00 14.85
N ILE A 202 -4.63 14.44 14.63
CA ILE A 202 -5.89 15.20 14.59
C ILE A 202 -6.55 15.41 15.97
N GLY A 203 -5.80 15.19 17.06
CA GLY A 203 -6.27 15.41 18.43
C GLY A 203 -7.31 14.38 18.90
N ARG A 204 -7.34 13.20 18.29
CA ARG A 204 -8.26 12.09 18.64
C ARG A 204 -7.54 10.89 19.26
N GLY A 205 -6.40 11.15 19.92
CA GLY A 205 -5.67 10.13 20.70
C GLY A 205 -6.59 9.43 21.70
N GLY A 206 -6.64 8.10 21.60
CA GLY A 206 -7.33 7.25 22.56
C GLY A 206 -6.54 7.06 23.85
N LYS A 207 -7.08 6.25 24.77
CA LYS A 207 -6.30 5.74 25.93
C LYS A 207 -5.17 4.79 25.51
N ASP A 208 -5.28 4.27 24.30
CA ASP A 208 -4.42 3.29 23.67
C ASP A 208 -3.47 3.95 22.65
N SER A 209 -3.05 5.19 22.92
CA SER A 209 -2.08 5.91 22.08
C SER A 209 -0.74 5.20 22.09
N VAL A 210 -0.19 4.93 20.91
CA VAL A 210 1.04 4.13 20.74
C VAL A 210 2.25 4.97 21.12
N TYR A 211 2.15 6.30 20.99
CA TYR A 211 3.24 7.26 21.24
C TYR A 211 2.93 8.20 22.41
N ALA A 212 2.48 7.63 23.53
CA ALA A 212 2.01 8.34 24.73
C ALA A 212 3.03 9.26 25.45
N ASP A 213 4.28 9.38 24.98
CA ASP A 213 5.24 10.41 25.39
C ASP A 213 5.13 11.62 24.45
N ASP A 214 3.98 12.32 24.52
CA ASP A 214 3.54 13.38 23.60
C ASP A 214 4.41 14.65 23.70
N LYS A 215 5.63 14.54 23.16
CA LYS A 215 6.59 15.62 23.02
C LYS A 215 6.53 16.14 21.58
N VAL A 216 6.29 17.43 21.45
CA VAL A 216 6.31 18.21 20.20
C VAL A 216 7.65 18.10 19.43
N HIS A 217 8.67 17.51 20.06
CA HIS A 217 10.01 17.27 19.50
C HIS A 217 10.41 15.79 19.52
N GLN A 218 9.44 14.86 19.50
CA GLN A 218 9.73 13.44 19.33
C GLN A 218 10.39 13.18 17.97
N ALA A 219 11.57 12.57 18.01
CA ALA A 219 12.25 12.03 16.85
C ALA A 219 11.77 10.60 16.57
N PHE A 220 11.58 10.28 15.30
CA PHE A 220 11.21 8.95 14.83
C PHE A 220 12.46 8.27 14.26
N GLU A 221 12.70 7.03 14.65
CA GLU A 221 13.87 6.25 14.20
C GLU A 221 13.47 5.36 13.03
N SER A 222 14.13 5.54 11.89
CA SER A 222 13.90 4.77 10.65
C SER A 222 15.16 4.03 10.23
N GLU A 223 15.08 2.71 10.12
CA GLU A 223 16.10 1.88 9.49
C GLU A 223 16.02 1.94 7.96
N VAL A 224 17.19 1.91 7.30
CA VAL A 224 17.33 1.86 5.85
C VAL A 224 17.11 0.42 5.36
N LYS A 225 16.02 0.23 4.60
CA LYS A 225 15.53 -1.10 4.22
C LYS A 225 15.94 -1.52 2.80
N PHE A 226 15.86 -2.81 2.53
CA PHE A 226 16.06 -3.39 1.19
C PHE A 226 14.81 -4.22 0.86
N VAL A 227 13.88 -3.63 0.12
CA VAL A 227 12.56 -4.23 -0.09
C VAL A 227 12.54 -5.05 -1.38
N HIS A 228 11.73 -6.10 -1.40
CA HIS A 228 11.26 -6.71 -2.64
C HIS A 228 10.03 -5.96 -3.17
N CYS A 229 9.65 -6.32 -4.40
CA CYS A 229 8.42 -5.85 -5.03
C CYS A 229 7.36 -6.95 -4.85
N GLY A 230 6.09 -6.60 -4.64
CA GLY A 230 5.05 -7.52 -4.16
C GLY A 230 4.96 -7.59 -2.64
N VAL A 231 3.88 -8.22 -2.14
CA VAL A 231 3.52 -8.31 -0.71
C VAL A 231 3.60 -9.73 -0.13
N GLU A 232 4.02 -10.71 -0.93
CA GLU A 232 4.08 -12.12 -0.54
C GLU A 232 5.43 -12.46 0.10
N ASN A 233 5.39 -13.37 1.08
CA ASN A 233 6.53 -13.98 1.77
C ASN A 233 7.44 -13.04 2.57
N PHE A 234 6.85 -12.25 3.48
CA PHE A 234 7.53 -11.89 4.73
C PHE A 234 7.57 -13.12 5.67
N GLU A 235 8.65 -13.90 5.61
CA GLU A 235 9.06 -14.71 6.77
C GLU A 235 9.84 -13.79 7.75
N PRO A 236 9.58 -13.87 9.08
CA PRO A 236 10.19 -13.02 10.10
C PRO A 236 11.58 -13.47 10.59
#